data_AF-A0A832W2W5-F1
#
_entry.id   AF-A0A832W2W5-F1
#
_cell.length_a   1.000
_cell.length_b   1.000
_cell.length_c   1.000
_cell.angle_alpha   90.00
_cell.angle_beta   90.00
_cell.angle_gamma   90.00
#
_symmetry.space_group_name_H-M   'P 1'
#
loop_
_entity.id
_entity.type
_entity.pdbx_description
1 polymer ?
#
loop_
_entity_poly.entity_id
_entity_poly.type
_entity_poly.pdbx_seq_one_letter_code
_entity_poly.pdbx_strand_id
1 'polypeptide(L)' 'MTTKKTWLYLEWLRRSGQTNMYGAVPYLMEEFWFDEKEAKKVLVDWMQNYNPDDYPVVIKSEDWS' A
#
# COMPACT_ATOMS: atom_id res chain seq x y z
N MET A 1 9.90 5.17 9.23
CA MET A 1 9.37 3.82 9.51
C MET A 1 8.00 3.57 8.84
N THR A 2 7.29 4.59 8.36
CA THR A 2 5.93 4.50 7.78
C THR A 2 5.87 4.03 6.32
N THR A 3 6.86 4.36 5.50
CA THR A 3 6.88 4.04 4.05
C THR A 3 6.90 2.53 3.79
N LYS A 4 7.71 1.76 4.53
CA LYS A 4 7.80 0.31 4.32
C LYS A 4 6.48 -0.42 4.64
N LYS A 5 5.78 -0.02 5.71
CA LYS A 5 4.49 -0.60 6.10
C LYS A 5 3.41 -0.32 5.05
N THR A 6 3.29 0.93 4.63
CA THR A 6 2.30 1.34 3.62
C THR A 6 2.54 0.68 2.26
N TRP A 7 3.80 0.47 1.87
CA TRP A 7 4.15 -0.22 0.64
C TRP A 7 3.86 -1.73 0.69
N LEU A 8 4.12 -2.39 1.82
CA LEU A 8 3.73 -3.79 2.03
C LEU A 8 2.22 -3.97 1.96
N TYR A 9 1.47 -3.06 2.58
CA TYR A 9 0.01 -3.03 2.49
C TYR A 9 -0.49 -2.85 1.05
N LEU A 10 0.07 -1.90 0.29
CA LEU A 10 -0.31 -1.67 -1.10
C LEU A 10 -0.01 -2.86 -2.00
N GLU A 11 1.11 -3.55 -1.81
CA GLU A 11 1.39 -4.78 -2.57
C GLU A 11 0.43 -5.91 -2.19
N TRP A 12 0.08 -6.05 -0.91
CA TRP A 12 -0.95 -7.00 -0.51
C TRP A 12 -2.31 -6.68 -1.14
N LEU A 13 -2.72 -5.40 -1.12
CA LEU A 13 -3.98 -4.95 -1.71
C LEU A 13 -3.99 -5.18 -3.23
N ARG A 14 -2.87 -4.94 -3.92
CA ARG A 14 -2.70 -5.25 -5.34
C ARG A 14 -2.86 -6.74 -5.63
N ARG A 15 -2.24 -7.60 -4.80
CA ARG A 15 -2.29 -9.07 -4.94
C ARG A 15 -3.65 -9.65 -4.59
N SER A 16 -4.37 -9.04 -3.64
CA SER A 16 -5.70 -9.52 -3.22
C SER A 16 -6.77 -9.28 -4.29
N GLY A 17 -6.58 -8.26 -5.14
CA GLY A 17 -7.53 -7.90 -6.18
C GLY A 17 -8.82 -7.24 -5.64
N GLN A 18 -8.85 -6.88 -4.35
CA GLN A 18 -10.02 -6.24 -3.73
C GLN A 18 -10.35 -4.88 -4.38
N THR A 19 -9.33 -4.19 -4.88
CA THR A 19 -9.46 -2.96 -5.66
C THR A 19 -8.36 -2.89 -6.71
N ASN A 20 -8.53 -2.04 -7.71
CA ASN A 20 -7.41 -1.62 -8.55
C ASN A 20 -6.60 -0.53 -7.83
N MET A 21 -5.35 -0.30 -8.25
CA MET A 21 -4.50 0.66 -7.52
C MET A 21 -4.97 2.11 -7.61
N TYR A 22 -5.86 2.46 -8.56
CA TYR A 22 -6.49 3.80 -8.60
C TYR A 22 -7.53 3.97 -7.49
N GLY A 23 -8.11 2.88 -6.99
CA GLY A 23 -9.05 2.84 -5.88
C GLY A 23 -8.41 2.55 -4.52
N ALA A 24 -7.09 2.59 -4.39
CA ALA A 24 -6.39 2.25 -3.14
C ALA A 24 -6.37 3.38 -2.08
N VAL A 25 -6.75 4.61 -2.45
CA VAL A 25 -6.72 5.77 -1.54
C VAL A 25 -7.59 5.57 -0.28
N PRO A 26 -8.87 5.14 -0.37
CA PRO A 26 -9.70 4.92 0.82
C PRO A 26 -9.12 3.87 1.78
N TYR A 27 -8.47 2.84 1.25
CA TYR A 27 -7.85 1.77 2.04
C TYR A 27 -6.68 2.27 2.87
N LEU A 28 -5.83 3.13 2.28
CA LEU A 28 -4.74 3.77 3.02
C LEU A 28 -5.24 4.72 4.11
N MET A 29 -6.33 5.43 3.85
CA MET A 29 -6.95 6.32 4.84
C MET A 29 -7.51 5.53 6.04
N GLU A 30 -8.16 4.40 5.78
CA GLU A 30 -8.72 3.54 6.82
C GLU A 30 -7.63 2.83 7.64
N GLU A 31 -6.65 2.21 6.98
CA GLU A 31 -5.62 1.39 7.65
C GLU A 31 -4.61 2.25 8.43
N PHE A 32 -4.20 3.39 7.87
CA PHE A 32 -3.12 4.21 8.43
C PHE A 32 -3.59 5.55 9.00
N TRP A 33 -4.91 5.79 9.04
CA TRP A 33 -5.50 7.04 9.55
C TRP A 33 -5.01 8.28 8.81
N PHE A 34 -4.68 8.12 7.52
CA PHE A 34 -4.23 9.20 6.66
C PHE A 34 -5.39 10.08 6.20
N ASP A 35 -5.09 11.35 5.98
CA ASP A 35 -5.95 12.17 5.13
C ASP A 35 -5.80 11.78 3.64
N GLU A 36 -6.71 12.27 2.80
CA GLU A 36 -6.71 11.94 1.37
C GLU A 36 -5.41 12.37 0.66
N LYS A 37 -4.78 13.47 1.10
CA LYS A 37 -3.56 14.00 0.49
C LYS A 37 -2.36 13.13 0.84
N GLU A 38 -2.26 12.71 2.09
CA GLU A 38 -1.25 11.77 2.59
C GLU A 38 -1.38 10.42 1.88
N ALA A 39 -2.59 9.86 1.81
CA ALA A 39 -2.85 8.60 1.13
C ALA A 39 -2.50 8.66 -0.37
N LYS A 40 -2.90 9.73 -1.08
CA LYS A 40 -2.51 9.94 -2.49
C LYS A 40 -1.00 10.04 -2.67
N LYS A 41 -0.31 10.77 -1.79
CA LYS A 41 1.15 10.92 -1.85
C LYS A 41 1.83 9.56 -1.74
N VAL A 42 1.43 8.74 -0.76
CA VAL A 42 1.97 7.39 -0.55
C VAL A 42 1.70 6.49 -1.75
N LEU A 43 0.47 6.50 -2.28
CA LEU A 43 0.10 5.69 -3.43
C LEU A 43 0.91 6.08 -4.69
N VAL A 44 1.04 7.38 -4.97
CA VAL A 44 1.82 7.87 -6.12
C VAL A 44 3.30 7.51 -5.97
N ASP A 45 3.87 7.71 -4.79
CA ASP A 45 5.25 7.35 -4.48
C ASP A 45 5.51 5.86 -4.68
N TRP A 46 4.60 4.99 -4.21
CA TRP A 46 4.69 3.55 -4.42
C TRP A 46 4.56 3.17 -5.90
N MET A 47 3.60 3.74 -6.64
CA MET A 47 3.41 3.42 -8.07
C MET A 47 4.63 3.82 -8.92
N GLN A 48 5.26 4.96 -8.60
CA GLN A 48 6.43 5.46 -9.33
C GLN A 48 7.68 4.61 -9.09
N ASN A 49 7.79 4.00 -7.92
CA ASN A 49 8.98 3.24 -7.49
C ASN A 49 8.70 1.74 -7.38
N TYR A 50 7.57 1.26 -7.94
CA TYR A 50 7.17 -0.12 -7.77
C TYR A 50 8.16 -1.08 -8.44
N ASN A 51 8.74 -1.96 -7.63
CA ASN A 51 9.53 -3.10 -8.08
C ASN A 51 9.03 -4.38 -7.39
N PRO A 52 8.53 -5.38 -8.14
CA PRO A 52 8.02 -6.63 -7.53
C PRO A 52 9.09 -7.41 -6.76
N ASP A 53 10.38 -7.25 -7.10
CA ASP A 53 11.48 -7.95 -6.43
C ASP A 53 11.74 -7.43 -5.00
N ASP A 54 11.18 -6.26 -4.64
CA ASP A 54 11.31 -5.69 -3.29
C ASP A 54 10.38 -6.38 -2.27
N TYR A 55 9.45 -7.22 -2.72
CA TYR A 55 8.40 -7.81 -1.90
C TYR A 55 8.59 -9.31 -1.69
N PRO A 56 8.29 -9.82 -0.48
CA PRO A 56 8.29 -11.25 -0.25
C PRO A 56 7.18 -11.94 -1.07
N VAL A 57 7.37 -13.24 -1.34
CA VAL A 57 6.41 -14.06 -2.09
C VAL A 57 5.07 -14.15 -1.36
N VAL A 58 5.09 -14.11 -0.03
CA VAL A 58 3.90 -14.10 0.83
C VAL A 58 3.91 -12.84 1.66
N ILE A 59 2.79 -12.12 1.68
CA ILE A 59 2.57 -10.95 2.53
C ILE A 59 1.31 -11.22 3.35
N LYS A 60 1.43 -11.11 4.67
CA LYS A 60 0.34 -11.28 5.63
C LYS A 60 0.00 -9.94 6.27
N SER A 61 -1.22 -9.82 6.80
CA SER A 61 -1.63 -8.58 7.48
C SER A 61 -0.78 -8.21 8.67
N GLU A 62 -0.15 -9.19 9.30
CA GLU A 62 0.81 -8.97 10.38
C GLU A 62 2.06 -8.20 9.92
N ASP A 63 2.40 -8.21 8.62
CA ASP A 63 3.63 -7.60 8.09
C ASP A 63 3.59 -6.06 8.08
N TRP A 64 2.40 -5.47 8.11
CA TRP A 64 2.22 -4.01 8.16
C TRP A 64 1.52 -3.50 9.43
N SER A 65 1.03 -4.41 10.28
CA SER A 65 0.47 -4.11 11.61
C SER A 65 1.52 -3.52 12.57
#